data_AF-A0A6A4TXX2-F1
#
_entry.id   AF-A0A6A4TXX2-F1
#
_cell.length_a   1.000
_cell.length_b   1.000
_cell.length_c   1.000
_cell.angle_alpha   90.00
_cell.angle_beta   90.00
_cell.angle_gamma   90.00
#
_symmetry.space_group_name_H-M   'P 1'
#
loop_
_entity.id
_entity.type
_entity.pdbx_description
1 polymer ?
#
loop_
_entity_poly.entity_id
_entity_poly.type
_entity_poly.pdbx_seq_one_letter_code
_entity_poly.pdbx_strand_id
1 'polypeptide(L)'
;MIKAGLLALVLAGPAVAEGLAGQALCAAVWAKVGEGLSGFGRVSAASVGQDGDWCVAEAPVLDLEGQYPPDWHMDKLRFRGSALGGIVDGLTLPEGLEVAVEGLRLVIETGNPQMDWLFAAQSHPNRIDAAAALSWESAERVLRLEGLSIDFPGENLVDLSARVIGVDLSSDGAMPMAAASFALTEADVRITTHGLFEWYLLMMLGPLVLPQEGDMDVAADAIRADLLALVGELPDTSFEADSKAAIVALIGELPNPSGELTVALRSEAGIGPTRLGGYAVTGVPATVAEAAPLMGGVTVDIGWTHGDAP
;
A
#
# COMPACT_ATOMS: atom_id res chain seq x y z
N MET A 1 -8.10 -11.45 1.89
CA MET A 1 -7.63 -11.48 0.49
C MET A 1 -7.66 -10.04 -0.04
N ILE A 2 -6.65 -9.25 0.31
CA ILE A 2 -6.48 -7.88 -0.18
C ILE A 2 -6.00 -8.04 -1.63
N LYS A 3 -6.94 -7.94 -2.58
CA LYS A 3 -6.62 -8.06 -4.00
C LYS A 3 -5.75 -6.87 -4.37
N ALA A 4 -4.60 -7.15 -4.99
CA ALA A 4 -3.71 -6.22 -5.67
C ALA A 4 -4.38 -5.56 -6.91
N GLY A 5 -5.67 -5.21 -6.81
CA GLY A 5 -6.53 -4.79 -7.89
C GLY A 5 -6.66 -3.28 -8.06
N LEU A 6 -6.07 -2.47 -7.18
CA LEU A 6 -6.27 -1.02 -7.25
C LEU A 6 -5.59 -0.37 -8.47
N LEU A 7 -4.51 -0.96 -9.01
CA LEU A 7 -3.92 -0.51 -10.28
C LEU A 7 -4.59 -1.12 -11.53
N ALA A 8 -5.23 -2.28 -11.40
CA ALA A 8 -5.81 -3.00 -12.55
C ALA A 8 -7.28 -2.63 -12.83
N LEU A 9 -8.01 -2.08 -11.85
CA LEU A 9 -9.45 -1.79 -11.98
C LEU A 9 -9.80 -0.40 -12.51
N VAL A 10 -8.82 0.51 -12.66
CA VAL A 10 -9.09 1.89 -13.08
C VAL A 10 -9.10 2.06 -14.61
N LEU A 11 -8.65 1.08 -15.40
CA LEU A 11 -8.30 1.26 -16.82
C LEU A 11 -9.29 0.65 -17.84
N ALA A 12 -10.33 -0.07 -17.42
CA ALA A 12 -11.30 -0.64 -18.36
C ALA A 12 -12.48 0.34 -18.60
N GLY A 13 -12.42 1.15 -19.65
CA GLY A 13 -13.50 2.07 -20.02
C GLY A 13 -13.80 2.14 -21.50
N PRO A 14 -15.07 2.39 -21.91
CA PRO A 14 -15.42 2.51 -23.32
C PRO A 14 -14.76 3.74 -23.97
N ALA A 15 -14.19 3.53 -25.15
CA ALA A 15 -13.38 4.46 -25.95
C ALA A 15 -14.15 5.66 -26.54
N VAL A 16 -14.71 6.52 -25.68
CA VAL A 16 -15.36 7.78 -26.10
C VAL A 16 -14.70 8.97 -25.39
N ALA A 17 -13.39 9.13 -25.53
CA ALA A 17 -12.66 10.20 -24.85
C ALA A 17 -11.41 10.70 -25.61
N GLU A 18 -11.39 10.64 -26.93
CA GLU A 18 -10.30 11.26 -27.69
C GLU A 18 -10.27 12.78 -27.45
N GLY A 19 -9.17 13.28 -26.87
CA GLY A 19 -8.87 14.71 -26.80
C GLY A 19 -9.48 15.47 -25.61
N LEU A 20 -9.85 14.81 -24.51
CA LEU A 20 -10.25 15.51 -23.30
C LEU A 20 -9.06 16.26 -22.69
N ALA A 21 -9.28 17.52 -22.33
CA ALA A 21 -8.30 18.36 -21.67
C ALA A 21 -8.94 19.12 -20.52
N GLY A 22 -8.12 19.45 -19.53
CA GLY A 22 -8.48 20.24 -18.37
C GLY A 22 -9.66 19.69 -17.57
N GLN A 23 -10.63 20.55 -17.24
CA GLN A 23 -11.79 20.20 -16.40
C GLN A 23 -12.55 18.93 -16.85
N ALA A 24 -12.69 18.71 -18.16
CA ALA A 24 -13.41 17.54 -18.68
C ALA A 24 -12.62 16.24 -18.46
N LEU A 25 -11.28 16.30 -18.57
CA LEU A 25 -10.40 15.19 -18.22
C LEU A 25 -10.52 14.86 -16.74
N CYS A 26 -10.48 15.87 -15.86
CA CYS A 26 -10.57 15.67 -14.41
C CYS A 26 -11.89 15.01 -13.99
N ALA A 27 -13.01 15.43 -14.58
CA ALA A 27 -14.31 14.80 -14.33
C ALA A 27 -14.34 13.33 -14.81
N ALA A 28 -13.73 13.04 -15.96
CA ALA A 28 -13.68 11.68 -16.51
C ALA A 28 -12.77 10.76 -15.71
N VAL A 29 -11.60 11.23 -15.28
CA VAL A 29 -10.70 10.48 -14.38
C VAL A 29 -11.40 10.22 -13.05
N TRP A 30 -12.08 11.20 -12.46
CA TRP A 30 -12.81 10.98 -11.21
C TRP A 30 -13.91 9.93 -11.36
N ALA A 31 -14.63 9.92 -12.49
CA ALA A 31 -15.61 8.88 -12.77
C ALA A 31 -14.97 7.48 -12.82
N LYS A 32 -13.77 7.36 -13.41
CA LYS A 32 -13.00 6.10 -13.45
C LYS A 32 -12.50 5.67 -12.08
N VAL A 33 -12.04 6.60 -11.25
CA VAL A 33 -11.68 6.35 -9.84
C VAL A 33 -12.92 5.85 -9.08
N GLY A 34 -14.08 6.50 -9.25
CA GLY A 34 -15.34 6.09 -8.63
C GLY A 34 -15.78 4.68 -9.06
N GLU A 35 -15.65 4.34 -10.35
CA GLU A 35 -15.92 3.00 -10.88
C GLU A 35 -14.96 1.95 -10.30
N GLY A 36 -13.66 2.24 -10.25
CA GLY A 36 -12.65 1.31 -9.70
C GLY A 36 -12.85 1.03 -8.20
N LEU A 37 -13.41 1.98 -7.47
CA LEU A 37 -13.66 1.88 -6.02
C LEU A 37 -15.09 1.44 -5.68
N SER A 38 -16.00 1.36 -6.65
CA SER A 38 -17.42 1.06 -6.39
C SER A 38 -17.65 -0.34 -5.80
N GLY A 39 -16.66 -1.23 -5.92
CA GLY A 39 -16.70 -2.56 -5.30
C GLY A 39 -16.44 -2.56 -3.79
N PHE A 40 -15.96 -1.45 -3.22
CA PHE A 40 -15.74 -1.29 -1.78
C PHE A 40 -16.83 -0.46 -1.12
N GLY A 41 -17.43 0.46 -1.86
CA GLY A 41 -18.31 1.46 -1.29
C GLY A 41 -18.77 2.51 -2.30
N ARG A 42 -19.61 3.43 -1.83
CA ARG A 42 -20.06 4.57 -2.63
C ARG A 42 -19.02 5.68 -2.57
N VAL A 43 -18.55 6.10 -3.73
CA VAL A 43 -17.63 7.23 -3.86
C VAL A 43 -18.39 8.51 -4.16
N SER A 44 -18.07 9.58 -3.44
CA SER A 44 -18.59 10.93 -3.68
C SER A 44 -17.52 11.99 -3.46
N ALA A 45 -17.74 13.19 -4.00
CA ALA A 45 -16.92 14.38 -3.73
C ALA A 45 -17.82 15.62 -3.78
N ALA A 46 -17.48 16.65 -3.02
CA ALA A 46 -18.22 17.90 -3.03
C ALA A 46 -18.08 18.64 -4.37
N SER A 47 -16.89 18.58 -4.96
CA SER A 47 -16.63 19.06 -6.32
C SER A 47 -15.42 18.37 -6.92
N VAL A 48 -15.34 18.38 -8.25
CA VAL A 48 -14.16 17.95 -8.99
C VAL A 48 -13.77 19.08 -9.91
N GLY A 49 -12.50 19.48 -9.85
CA GLY A 49 -11.96 20.65 -10.52
C GLY A 49 -10.58 20.40 -11.10
N GLN A 50 -10.06 21.42 -11.76
CA GLN A 50 -8.66 21.53 -12.13
C GLN A 50 -8.03 22.70 -11.38
N ASP A 51 -6.86 22.48 -10.80
CA ASP A 51 -5.99 23.50 -10.21
C ASP A 51 -4.59 23.37 -10.80
N GLY A 52 -4.23 24.29 -11.70
CA GLY A 52 -2.99 24.17 -12.48
C GLY A 52 -2.96 22.90 -13.34
N ASP A 53 -1.94 22.07 -13.13
CA ASP A 53 -1.77 20.76 -13.76
C ASP A 53 -2.42 19.61 -12.98
N TRP A 54 -3.02 19.90 -11.82
CA TRP A 54 -3.69 18.92 -10.99
C TRP A 54 -5.19 18.85 -11.29
N CYS A 55 -5.70 17.64 -11.33
CA CYS A 55 -7.11 17.39 -11.10
C CYS A 55 -7.34 17.22 -9.61
N VAL A 56 -8.37 17.87 -9.07
CA VAL A 56 -8.63 17.96 -7.63
C VAL A 56 -10.07 17.55 -7.35
N ALA A 57 -10.26 16.52 -6.53
CA ALA A 57 -11.54 16.21 -5.90
C ALA A 57 -11.55 16.79 -4.49
N GLU A 58 -12.50 17.68 -4.22
CA GLU A 58 -12.66 18.36 -2.92
C GLU A 58 -13.63 17.57 -2.03
N ALA A 59 -13.22 17.39 -0.77
CA ALA A 59 -13.94 16.61 0.23
C ALA A 59 -14.43 15.24 -0.28
N PRO A 60 -13.57 14.40 -0.88
CA PRO A 60 -14.01 13.09 -1.35
C PRO A 60 -14.29 12.18 -0.15
N VAL A 61 -15.35 11.38 -0.28
CA VAL A 61 -15.80 10.40 0.70
C VAL A 61 -15.97 9.05 0.00
N LEU A 62 -15.34 8.01 0.56
CA LEU A 62 -15.63 6.61 0.25
C LEU A 62 -16.42 6.02 1.43
N ASP A 63 -17.71 5.88 1.19
CA ASP A 63 -18.72 5.32 2.10
C ASP A 63 -18.68 3.80 1.97
N LEU A 64 -18.04 3.12 2.92
CA LEU A 64 -17.70 1.70 2.83
C LEU A 64 -18.90 0.82 3.18
N GLU A 65 -19.15 -0.22 2.37
CA GLU A 65 -20.24 -1.14 2.66
C GLU A 65 -19.91 -2.02 3.88
N GLY A 66 -20.70 -1.90 4.94
CA GLY A 66 -20.61 -2.78 6.11
C GLY A 66 -21.05 -2.09 7.40
N GLN A 67 -21.13 -2.85 8.49
CA GLN A 67 -21.51 -2.31 9.81
C GLN A 67 -20.32 -1.75 10.61
N TYR A 68 -19.10 -2.13 10.26
CA TYR A 68 -17.89 -1.86 11.03
C TYR A 68 -16.72 -1.19 10.28
N PRO A 69 -16.64 -1.17 8.93
CA PRO A 69 -15.56 -0.43 8.29
C PRO A 69 -15.81 1.08 8.45
N PRO A 70 -14.82 1.87 8.87
CA PRO A 70 -14.96 3.31 8.92
C PRO A 70 -14.91 3.90 7.51
N ASP A 71 -15.77 4.88 7.23
CA ASP A 71 -15.76 5.66 5.99
C ASP A 71 -14.47 6.45 5.87
N TRP A 72 -14.01 6.64 4.64
CA TRP A 72 -12.80 7.39 4.35
C TRP A 72 -13.19 8.79 3.91
N HIS A 73 -12.95 9.76 4.77
CA HIS A 73 -13.15 11.18 4.49
C HIS A 73 -11.80 11.82 4.22
N MET A 74 -11.66 12.55 3.12
CA MET A 74 -10.44 13.30 2.83
C MET A 74 -10.79 14.78 2.69
N ASP A 75 -9.80 15.66 2.86
CA ASP A 75 -9.97 17.08 2.52
C ASP A 75 -9.81 17.27 1.01
N LYS A 76 -8.75 16.66 0.44
CA LYS A 76 -8.49 16.71 -1.00
C LYS A 76 -7.89 15.41 -1.50
N LEU A 77 -8.28 15.03 -2.70
CA LEU A 77 -7.55 14.06 -3.51
C LEU A 77 -7.11 14.74 -4.79
N ARG A 78 -5.81 14.67 -5.08
CA ARG A 78 -5.19 15.29 -6.24
C ARG A 78 -4.50 14.24 -7.08
N PHE A 79 -4.62 14.36 -8.40
CA PHE A 79 -3.91 13.51 -9.35
C PHE A 79 -3.43 14.32 -10.56
N ARG A 80 -2.23 14.02 -11.06
CA ARG A 80 -1.65 14.61 -12.28
C ARG A 80 -0.75 13.61 -13.00
N GLY A 81 -0.41 13.92 -14.25
CA GLY A 81 0.52 13.12 -15.06
C GLY A 81 -0.09 12.63 -16.37
N SER A 82 0.76 12.12 -17.25
CA SER A 82 0.36 11.62 -18.58
C SER A 82 -0.57 10.39 -18.50
N ALA A 83 -0.49 9.62 -17.41
CA ALA A 83 -1.35 8.46 -17.17
C ALA A 83 -2.84 8.81 -17.07
N LEU A 84 -3.19 10.07 -16.77
CA LEU A 84 -4.58 10.49 -16.71
C LEU A 84 -5.31 10.34 -18.05
N GLY A 85 -4.61 10.57 -19.18
CA GLY A 85 -5.17 10.33 -20.50
C GLY A 85 -5.49 8.85 -20.68
N GLY A 86 -4.51 7.99 -20.40
CA GLY A 86 -4.62 6.53 -20.55
C GLY A 86 -5.72 5.92 -19.68
N ILE A 87 -5.97 6.48 -18.49
CA ILE A 87 -7.09 6.08 -17.62
C ILE A 87 -8.44 6.26 -18.29
N VAL A 88 -8.59 7.29 -19.12
CA VAL A 88 -9.88 7.66 -19.69
C VAL A 88 -10.05 7.11 -21.10
N ASP A 89 -9.01 7.19 -21.93
CA ASP A 89 -9.09 6.82 -23.34
C ASP A 89 -8.53 5.42 -23.66
N GLY A 90 -7.68 4.84 -22.80
CA GLY A 90 -6.97 3.58 -23.04
C GLY A 90 -5.94 3.62 -24.17
N LEU A 91 -5.66 4.81 -24.72
CA LEU A 91 -4.81 5.02 -25.90
C LEU A 91 -3.50 5.73 -25.52
N THR A 92 -3.54 6.62 -24.53
CA THR A 92 -2.36 7.36 -24.09
C THR A 92 -1.49 6.49 -23.18
N LEU A 93 -0.19 6.42 -23.48
CA LEU A 93 0.76 5.64 -22.66
C LEU A 93 0.89 6.26 -21.26
N PRO A 94 0.74 5.46 -20.18
CA PRO A 94 0.78 5.97 -18.81
C PRO A 94 2.22 6.10 -18.31
N GLU A 95 2.97 7.07 -18.85
CA GLU A 95 4.39 7.26 -18.51
C GLU A 95 4.62 7.82 -17.10
N GLY A 96 3.65 8.56 -16.54
CA GLY A 96 3.78 9.12 -15.19
C GLY A 96 2.43 9.42 -14.54
N LEU A 97 2.36 9.16 -13.23
CA LEU A 97 1.21 9.45 -12.39
C LEU A 97 1.68 9.93 -11.02
N GLU A 98 1.19 11.07 -10.59
CA GLU A 98 1.32 11.54 -9.21
C GLU A 98 -0.06 11.60 -8.57
N VAL A 99 -0.15 11.13 -7.33
CA VAL A 99 -1.35 11.15 -6.51
C VAL A 99 -1.01 11.75 -5.16
N ALA A 100 -1.85 12.64 -4.65
CA ALA A 100 -1.75 13.18 -3.30
C ALA A 100 -3.10 13.15 -2.60
N VAL A 101 -3.12 12.62 -1.38
CA VAL A 101 -4.25 12.59 -0.46
C VAL A 101 -3.93 13.54 0.67
N GLU A 102 -4.83 14.48 0.95
CA GLU A 102 -4.73 15.37 2.10
C GLU A 102 -5.89 15.12 3.04
N GLY A 103 -5.58 15.08 4.33
CA GLY A 103 -6.58 15.08 5.38
C GLY A 103 -7.42 13.81 5.43
N LEU A 104 -6.88 12.66 5.05
CA LEU A 104 -7.59 11.38 5.17
C LEU A 104 -7.89 11.11 6.65
N ARG A 105 -9.14 10.75 6.91
CA ARG A 105 -9.69 10.43 8.22
C ARG A 105 -10.61 9.23 8.09
N LEU A 106 -10.51 8.34 9.07
CA LEU A 106 -11.38 7.19 9.21
C LEU A 106 -12.53 7.57 10.15
N VAL A 107 -13.76 7.60 9.63
CA VAL A 107 -14.95 8.04 10.37
C VAL A 107 -15.89 6.87 10.58
N ILE A 108 -16.28 6.61 11.82
CA ILE A 108 -17.25 5.55 12.13
C ILE A 108 -18.66 6.10 11.93
N GLU A 109 -19.43 5.44 11.07
CA GLU A 109 -20.85 5.72 10.89
C GLU A 109 -21.69 4.77 11.76
N THR A 110 -22.61 5.36 12.52
CA THR A 110 -23.54 4.66 13.41
C THR A 110 -24.97 4.67 12.89
N GLY A 111 -25.25 5.50 11.88
CA GLY A 111 -26.59 5.78 11.35
C GLY A 111 -27.40 6.74 12.24
N ASN A 112 -26.80 7.29 13.29
CA ASN A 112 -27.37 8.36 14.10
C ASN A 112 -26.66 9.68 13.76
N PRO A 113 -27.35 10.64 13.10
CA PRO A 113 -26.70 11.85 12.59
C PRO A 113 -25.95 12.69 13.63
N GLN A 114 -26.38 12.65 14.90
CA GLN A 114 -25.68 13.36 15.96
C GLN A 114 -24.37 12.65 16.32
N MET A 115 -24.38 11.32 16.44
CA MET A 115 -23.19 10.54 16.74
C MET A 115 -22.21 10.55 15.57
N ASP A 116 -22.71 10.43 14.35
CA ASP A 116 -21.92 10.47 13.11
C ASP A 116 -21.20 11.83 13.00
N TRP A 117 -21.91 12.93 13.27
CA TRP A 117 -21.28 14.26 13.35
C TRP A 117 -20.21 14.36 14.44
N LEU A 118 -20.43 13.78 15.62
CA LEU A 118 -19.45 13.77 16.71
C LEU A 118 -18.20 12.95 16.36
N PHE A 119 -18.35 11.78 15.73
CA PHE A 119 -17.22 10.96 15.28
C PHE A 119 -16.44 11.66 14.16
N ALA A 120 -17.13 12.25 13.19
CA ALA A 120 -16.49 13.08 12.17
C ALA A 120 -15.70 14.23 12.81
N ALA A 121 -16.29 14.96 13.76
CA ALA A 121 -15.63 16.03 14.48
C ALA A 121 -14.39 15.55 15.28
N GLN A 122 -14.49 14.40 15.93
CA GLN A 122 -13.40 13.80 16.70
C GLN A 122 -12.25 13.31 15.82
N SER A 123 -12.53 12.95 14.55
CA SER A 123 -11.50 12.45 13.63
C SER A 123 -10.56 13.55 13.10
N HIS A 124 -10.92 14.84 13.21
CA HIS A 124 -10.14 15.95 12.64
C HIS A 124 -8.67 16.03 13.07
N PRO A 125 -8.30 15.78 14.35
CA PRO A 125 -6.90 15.77 14.76
C PRO A 125 -6.10 14.59 14.20
N ASN A 126 -6.77 13.51 13.78
CA ASN A 126 -6.16 12.26 13.32
C ASN A 126 -6.08 12.21 11.79
N ARG A 127 -5.55 13.27 11.18
CA ARG A 127 -5.39 13.33 9.73
C ARG A 127 -4.21 12.48 9.26
N ILE A 128 -4.39 11.86 8.10
CA ILE A 128 -3.36 11.11 7.38
C ILE A 128 -3.16 11.82 6.04
N ASP A 129 -1.92 12.16 5.73
CA ASP A 129 -1.54 12.74 4.45
C ASP A 129 -0.72 11.70 3.68
N ALA A 130 -0.96 11.56 2.37
CA ALA A 130 -0.22 10.60 1.56
C ALA A 130 0.13 11.18 0.19
N ALA A 131 1.28 10.80 -0.35
CA ALA A 131 1.68 11.16 -1.71
C ALA A 131 2.38 9.97 -2.37
N ALA A 132 2.11 9.75 -3.65
CA ALA A 132 2.76 8.72 -4.45
C ALA A 132 3.12 9.26 -5.85
N ALA A 133 4.29 8.90 -6.34
CA ALA A 133 4.75 9.22 -7.69
C ALA A 133 5.22 7.95 -8.42
N LEU A 134 4.65 7.71 -9.58
CA LEU A 134 4.92 6.56 -10.44
C LEU A 134 5.49 7.04 -11.78
N SER A 135 6.47 6.31 -12.30
CA SER A 135 6.99 6.50 -13.66
C SER A 135 7.08 5.15 -14.38
N TRP A 136 6.76 5.12 -15.67
CA TRP A 136 6.85 3.92 -16.49
C TRP A 136 7.69 4.17 -17.75
N GLU A 137 8.79 3.44 -17.86
CA GLU A 137 9.70 3.47 -18.99
C GLU A 137 9.28 2.38 -20.00
N SER A 138 8.46 2.75 -20.98
CA SER A 138 7.86 1.79 -21.92
C SER A 138 8.88 0.98 -22.73
N ALA A 139 9.99 1.60 -23.14
CA ALA A 139 11.05 0.95 -23.91
C ALA A 139 11.76 -0.17 -23.13
N GLU A 140 12.00 0.06 -21.84
CA GLU A 140 12.69 -0.88 -20.95
C GLU A 140 11.71 -1.78 -20.17
N ARG A 141 10.40 -1.50 -20.24
CA ARG A 141 9.33 -2.17 -19.48
C ARG A 141 9.58 -2.12 -17.97
N VAL A 142 10.00 -0.95 -17.49
CA VAL A 142 10.30 -0.71 -16.08
C VAL A 142 9.26 0.24 -15.51
N LEU A 143 8.57 -0.20 -14.44
CA LEU A 143 7.72 0.65 -13.61
C LEU A 143 8.48 1.00 -12.34
N ARG A 144 8.50 2.28 -11.98
CA ARG A 144 9.11 2.79 -10.76
C ARG A 144 8.03 3.45 -9.91
N LEU A 145 8.05 3.12 -8.63
CA LEU A 145 7.50 3.96 -7.58
C LEU A 145 8.65 4.84 -7.09
N GLU A 146 8.68 6.07 -7.59
CA GLU A 146 9.71 7.06 -7.26
C GLU A 146 9.67 7.44 -5.78
N GLY A 147 8.46 7.41 -5.21
CA GLY A 147 8.23 7.58 -3.79
C GLY A 147 6.76 7.41 -3.47
N LEU A 148 6.47 6.72 -2.38
CA LEU A 148 5.24 6.74 -1.62
C LEU A 148 5.62 7.27 -0.24
N SER A 149 4.89 8.26 0.26
CA SER A 149 5.02 8.78 1.62
C SER A 149 3.64 8.84 2.26
N ILE A 150 3.52 8.33 3.47
CA ILE A 150 2.27 8.35 4.26
C ILE A 150 2.61 8.88 5.65
N ASP A 151 2.13 10.08 5.94
CA ASP A 151 2.27 10.77 7.23
C ASP A 151 1.03 10.46 8.07
N PHE A 152 1.26 9.85 9.22
CA PHE A 152 0.25 9.48 10.19
C PHE A 152 0.38 10.37 11.45
N PRO A 153 -0.71 10.54 12.22
CA PRO A 153 -0.66 11.27 13.49
C PRO A 153 0.45 10.76 14.42
N GLY A 154 1.08 11.68 15.16
CA GLY A 154 2.08 11.33 16.17
C GLY A 154 3.50 11.07 15.61
N GLU A 155 3.90 11.81 14.58
CA GLU A 155 5.24 11.69 13.94
C GLU A 155 5.52 10.30 13.36
N ASN A 156 4.46 9.61 12.95
CA ASN A 156 4.53 8.32 12.31
C ASN A 156 4.65 8.54 10.79
N LEU A 157 5.60 7.87 10.13
CA LEU A 157 5.86 8.06 8.71
C LEU A 157 6.16 6.72 8.04
N VAL A 158 5.60 6.50 6.86
CA VAL A 158 5.96 5.38 5.98
C VAL A 158 6.43 5.94 4.64
N ASP A 159 7.69 5.71 4.30
CA ASP A 159 8.23 5.96 2.97
C ASP A 159 8.54 4.65 2.25
N LEU A 160 8.23 4.59 0.95
CA LEU A 160 8.49 3.44 0.10
C LEU A 160 8.95 3.90 -1.29
N SER A 161 9.96 3.25 -1.85
CA SER A 161 10.26 3.30 -3.28
C SER A 161 10.44 1.88 -3.82
N ALA A 162 10.19 1.69 -5.11
CA ALA A 162 10.27 0.36 -5.72
C ALA A 162 10.57 0.41 -7.21
N ARG A 163 11.21 -0.65 -7.69
CA ARG A 163 11.49 -0.89 -9.12
C ARG A 163 10.97 -2.26 -9.54
N VAL A 164 10.11 -2.26 -10.55
CA VAL A 164 9.50 -3.46 -11.12
C VAL A 164 9.84 -3.55 -12.59
N ILE A 165 10.40 -4.67 -13.02
CA ILE A 165 10.71 -4.96 -14.44
C ILE A 165 9.63 -5.85 -15.05
N GLY A 166 9.58 -5.90 -16.39
CA GLY A 166 8.65 -6.75 -17.12
C GLY A 166 7.21 -6.24 -17.12
N VAL A 167 7.00 -4.97 -16.79
CA VAL A 167 5.68 -4.34 -16.77
C VAL A 167 5.39 -3.73 -18.13
N ASP A 168 4.31 -4.19 -18.77
CA ASP A 168 3.83 -3.68 -20.06
C ASP A 168 2.44 -3.05 -19.90
N LEU A 169 2.40 -1.71 -19.88
CA LEU A 169 1.20 -0.89 -19.77
C LEU A 169 0.77 -0.29 -21.11
N SER A 170 1.28 -0.82 -22.24
CA SER A 170 1.05 -0.24 -23.57
C SER A 170 -0.38 -0.39 -24.08
N SER A 171 -1.14 -1.34 -23.52
CA SER A 171 -2.55 -1.58 -23.87
C SER A 171 -3.26 -2.41 -22.82
N ASP A 172 -4.60 -2.39 -22.85
CA ASP A 172 -5.46 -3.23 -22.00
C ASP A 172 -5.19 -4.73 -22.15
N GLY A 173 -4.74 -5.17 -23.34
CA GLY A 173 -4.36 -6.57 -23.57
C GLY A 173 -2.99 -6.93 -23.00
N ALA A 174 -2.06 -5.97 -22.95
CA ALA A 174 -0.71 -6.18 -22.44
C ALA A 174 -0.67 -6.27 -20.91
N MET A 175 -1.52 -5.50 -20.21
CA MET A 175 -1.52 -5.43 -18.75
C MET A 175 -1.79 -6.77 -18.05
N PRO A 176 -2.81 -7.57 -18.44
CA PRO A 176 -3.01 -8.91 -17.86
C PRO A 176 -1.84 -9.86 -18.13
N MET A 177 -1.15 -9.72 -19.26
CA MET A 177 0.03 -10.54 -19.56
C MET A 177 1.24 -10.12 -18.72
N ALA A 178 1.43 -8.82 -18.51
CA ALA A 178 2.45 -8.28 -17.62
C ALA A 178 2.23 -8.73 -16.17
N ALA A 179 0.97 -8.82 -15.73
CA ALA A 179 0.62 -9.31 -14.40
C ALA A 179 1.10 -10.75 -14.12
N ALA A 180 1.41 -11.54 -15.16
CA ALA A 180 1.97 -12.89 -15.03
C ALA A 180 3.51 -12.93 -15.06
N SER A 181 4.18 -11.85 -15.42
CA SER A 181 5.61 -11.84 -15.75
C SER A 181 6.43 -10.70 -15.13
N PHE A 182 5.80 -9.78 -14.41
CA PHE A 182 6.51 -8.72 -13.70
C PHE A 182 7.45 -9.28 -12.63
N ALA A 183 8.50 -8.54 -12.29
CA ALA A 183 9.40 -8.89 -11.21
C ALA A 183 9.85 -7.65 -10.43
N LEU A 184 9.67 -7.66 -9.11
CA LEU A 184 10.19 -6.65 -8.20
C LEU A 184 11.69 -6.87 -8.02
N THR A 185 12.52 -5.95 -8.50
CA THR A 185 13.98 -6.05 -8.38
C THR A 185 14.52 -5.27 -7.21
N GLU A 186 13.87 -4.17 -6.85
CA GLU A 186 14.32 -3.26 -5.78
C GLU A 186 13.10 -2.75 -5.03
N ALA A 187 13.19 -2.71 -3.71
CA ALA A 187 12.25 -1.98 -2.86
C ALA A 187 13.01 -1.41 -1.66
N ASP A 188 12.72 -0.18 -1.30
CA ASP A 188 13.24 0.46 -0.10
C ASP A 188 12.08 0.98 0.71
N VAL A 189 11.96 0.54 1.96
CA VAL A 189 10.93 0.94 2.89
C VAL A 189 11.60 1.56 4.11
N ARG A 190 11.07 2.69 4.55
CA ARG A 190 11.41 3.30 5.83
C ARG A 190 10.13 3.57 6.61
N ILE A 191 10.09 3.13 7.86
CA ILE A 191 8.95 3.29 8.75
C ILE A 191 9.45 3.96 10.03
N THR A 192 9.01 5.17 10.29
CA THR A 192 9.09 5.81 11.60
C THR A 192 7.81 5.48 12.35
N THR A 193 7.93 4.80 13.50
CA THR A 193 6.80 4.37 14.31
C THR A 193 6.94 4.89 15.74
N HIS A 194 5.88 5.50 16.23
CA HIS A 194 5.62 5.98 17.57
C HIS A 194 4.17 5.61 17.93
N GLY A 195 3.83 4.33 17.75
CA GLY A 195 2.47 3.80 17.92
C GLY A 195 1.77 3.33 16.64
N LEU A 196 2.41 3.41 15.46
CA LEU A 196 1.79 3.00 14.20
C LEU A 196 1.28 1.56 14.25
N PHE A 197 2.08 0.66 14.84
CA PHE A 197 1.71 -0.74 14.97
C PHE A 197 0.45 -0.90 15.83
N GLU A 198 0.38 -0.26 16.98
CA GLU A 198 -0.70 -0.36 17.95
C GLU A 198 -2.01 0.21 17.40
N TRP A 199 -1.93 1.37 16.76
CA TRP A 199 -3.10 2.09 16.24
C TRP A 199 -3.68 1.46 14.98
N TYR A 200 -2.83 0.97 14.07
CA TYR A 200 -3.26 0.58 12.73
C TYR A 200 -3.10 -0.91 12.41
N LEU A 201 -2.07 -1.57 12.94
CA LEU A 201 -1.77 -2.97 12.59
C LEU A 201 -2.26 -3.96 13.64
N LEU A 202 -2.15 -3.66 14.93
CA LEU A 202 -2.46 -4.58 16.02
C LEU A 202 -3.94 -4.98 16.02
N MET A 203 -4.86 -4.04 15.78
CA MET A 203 -6.29 -4.35 15.69
C MET A 203 -6.63 -5.22 14.47
N MET A 204 -5.87 -5.08 13.38
CA MET A 204 -6.05 -5.89 12.17
C MET A 204 -5.43 -7.30 12.33
N LEU A 205 -4.23 -7.39 12.92
CA LEU A 205 -3.45 -8.61 13.02
C LEU A 205 -3.79 -9.44 14.27
N GLY A 206 -4.17 -8.79 15.37
CA GLY A 206 -4.48 -9.43 16.65
C GLY A 206 -5.44 -10.61 16.50
N PRO A 207 -6.64 -10.44 15.90
CA PRO A 207 -7.58 -11.55 15.70
C PRO A 207 -7.08 -12.67 14.78
N LEU A 208 -6.04 -12.41 13.96
CA LEU A 208 -5.44 -13.40 13.06
C LEU A 208 -4.40 -14.27 13.77
N VAL A 209 -3.65 -13.69 14.72
CA VAL A 209 -2.49 -14.34 15.34
C VAL A 209 -2.71 -14.71 16.80
N LEU A 210 -3.57 -13.99 17.52
CA LEU A 210 -3.89 -14.25 18.92
C LEU A 210 -5.11 -15.19 19.05
N PRO A 211 -5.16 -16.02 20.10
CA PRO A 211 -6.33 -16.82 20.40
C PRO A 211 -7.53 -15.93 20.80
N GLN A 212 -8.75 -16.46 20.64
CA GLN A 212 -9.97 -15.74 21.01
C GLN A 212 -10.19 -15.65 22.54
N GLU A 213 -9.61 -16.57 23.29
CA GLU A 213 -9.76 -16.69 24.75
C GLU A 213 -8.41 -17.03 25.40
N GLY A 214 -8.27 -16.72 26.69
CA GLY A 214 -7.09 -17.03 27.49
C GLY A 214 -6.27 -15.80 27.89
N ASP A 215 -5.04 -16.04 28.33
CA ASP A 215 -4.10 -15.00 28.73
C ASP A 215 -3.36 -14.46 27.48
N MET A 216 -3.65 -13.21 27.13
CA MET A 216 -3.12 -12.58 25.91
C MET A 216 -1.63 -12.26 26.03
N ASP A 217 -1.12 -12.01 27.23
CA ASP A 217 0.30 -11.76 27.45
C ASP A 217 1.09 -13.04 27.16
N VAL A 218 0.61 -14.18 27.69
CA VAL A 218 1.21 -15.49 27.40
C VAL A 218 1.16 -15.84 25.91
N ALA A 219 0.04 -15.53 25.24
CA ALA A 219 -0.09 -15.77 23.80
C ALA A 219 0.85 -14.88 22.98
N ALA A 220 0.97 -13.60 23.33
CA ALA A 220 1.90 -12.68 22.69
C ALA A 220 3.36 -13.12 22.90
N ASP A 221 3.72 -13.58 24.10
CA ASP A 221 5.04 -14.11 24.41
C ASP A 221 5.39 -15.34 23.56
N ALA A 222 4.42 -16.25 23.37
CA ALA A 222 4.60 -17.42 22.51
C ALA A 222 4.86 -17.02 21.04
N ILE A 223 4.09 -16.07 20.52
CA ILE A 223 4.29 -15.56 19.15
C ILE A 223 5.67 -14.91 19.00
N ARG A 224 6.11 -14.12 19.99
CA ARG A 224 7.46 -13.53 19.96
C ARG A 224 8.54 -14.60 19.95
N ALA A 225 8.39 -15.66 20.75
CA ALA A 225 9.32 -16.79 20.75
C ALA A 225 9.37 -17.51 19.40
N ASP A 226 8.22 -17.74 18.76
CA ASP A 226 8.12 -18.36 17.44
C ASP A 226 8.77 -17.48 16.36
N LEU A 227 8.54 -16.16 16.40
CA LEU A 227 9.18 -15.21 15.48
C LEU A 227 10.71 -15.21 15.66
N LEU A 228 11.21 -15.24 16.90
CA LEU A 228 12.65 -15.30 17.16
C LEU A 228 13.27 -16.60 16.63
N ALA A 229 12.57 -17.73 16.76
CA ALA A 229 13.01 -18.99 16.16
C ALA A 229 13.07 -18.89 14.64
N LEU A 230 12.06 -18.27 14.01
CA LEU A 230 12.00 -18.04 12.57
C LEU A 230 13.18 -17.20 12.06
N VAL A 231 13.58 -16.16 12.79
CA VAL A 231 14.75 -15.32 12.43
C VAL A 231 16.04 -16.15 12.42
N GLY A 232 16.16 -17.11 13.34
CA GLY A 232 17.28 -18.04 13.36
C GLY A 232 17.38 -18.93 12.12
N GLU A 233 16.24 -19.22 11.48
CA GLU A 233 16.16 -20.07 10.28
C GLU A 233 16.34 -19.30 8.96
N LEU A 234 16.35 -17.96 9.00
CA LEU A 234 16.54 -17.15 7.79
C LEU A 234 17.89 -17.47 7.13
N PRO A 235 17.96 -17.53 5.78
CA PRO A 235 19.21 -17.87 5.11
C PRO A 235 20.23 -16.72 5.22
N ASP A 236 21.44 -17.03 5.70
CA ASP A 236 22.54 -16.05 5.84
C ASP A 236 22.95 -15.40 4.51
N THR A 237 22.61 -16.04 3.39
CA THR A 237 22.87 -15.52 2.04
C THR A 237 21.91 -14.40 1.63
N SER A 238 20.75 -14.30 2.27
CA SER A 238 19.76 -13.23 2.02
C SER A 238 19.70 -12.23 3.14
N PHE A 239 20.00 -12.64 4.38
CA PHE A 239 19.95 -11.78 5.57
C PHE A 239 21.29 -11.84 6.27
N GLU A 240 22.00 -10.72 6.23
CA GLU A 240 23.24 -10.58 6.99
C GLU A 240 22.98 -10.63 8.50
N ALA A 241 24.04 -10.90 9.28
CA ALA A 241 23.95 -11.01 10.74
C ALA A 241 23.36 -9.75 11.39
N ASP A 242 23.74 -8.56 10.89
CA ASP A 242 23.24 -7.28 11.38
C ASP A 242 21.74 -7.12 11.12
N SER A 243 21.26 -7.56 9.95
CA SER A 243 19.84 -7.57 9.62
C SER A 243 19.05 -8.50 10.54
N LYS A 244 19.56 -9.70 10.81
CA LYS A 244 18.93 -10.62 11.77
C LYS A 244 18.88 -10.02 13.17
N ALA A 245 19.96 -9.37 13.62
CA ALA A 245 20.01 -8.71 14.91
C ALA A 245 18.99 -7.55 15.01
N ALA A 246 18.82 -6.78 13.94
CA ALA A 246 17.80 -5.73 13.87
C ALA A 246 16.37 -6.30 13.98
N ILE A 247 16.07 -7.40 13.28
CA ILE A 247 14.76 -8.06 13.38
C ILE A 247 14.51 -8.57 14.81
N VAL A 248 15.52 -9.19 15.43
CA VAL A 248 15.44 -9.66 16.83
C VAL A 248 15.15 -8.49 17.78
N ALA A 249 15.82 -7.36 17.60
CA ALA A 249 15.59 -6.16 18.41
C ALA A 249 14.16 -5.64 18.26
N LEU A 250 13.67 -5.50 17.02
CA LEU A 250 12.30 -5.09 16.74
C LEU A 250 11.26 -6.05 17.36
N ILE A 251 11.44 -7.37 17.20
CA ILE A 251 10.55 -8.38 17.82
C ILE A 251 10.53 -8.22 19.34
N GLY A 252 11.68 -7.93 19.95
CA GLY A 252 11.80 -7.70 21.39
C GLY A 252 10.99 -6.51 21.91
N GLU A 253 10.66 -5.54 21.05
CA GLU A 253 9.87 -4.36 21.41
C GLU A 253 8.37 -4.52 21.14
N LEU A 254 7.95 -5.60 20.47
CA LEU A 254 6.53 -5.90 20.29
C LEU A 254 5.84 -6.13 21.65
N PRO A 255 4.58 -5.68 21.82
CA PRO A 255 3.70 -5.12 20.80
C PRO A 255 3.80 -3.60 20.63
N ASN A 256 4.77 -2.91 21.26
CA ASN A 256 4.85 -1.44 21.22
C ASN A 256 6.18 -0.93 20.65
N PRO A 257 6.51 -1.22 19.39
CA PRO A 257 7.76 -0.78 18.79
C PRO A 257 7.75 0.73 18.56
N SER A 258 8.79 1.42 19.05
CA SER A 258 8.98 2.85 18.86
C SER A 258 10.38 3.13 18.32
N GLY A 259 10.48 3.71 17.13
CA GLY A 259 11.75 3.94 16.44
C GLY A 259 11.65 3.98 14.92
N GLU A 260 12.79 3.73 14.26
CA GLU A 260 12.91 3.70 12.80
C GLU A 260 13.29 2.29 12.32
N LEU A 261 12.44 1.74 11.44
CA LEU A 261 12.68 0.52 10.67
C LEU A 261 13.07 0.89 9.24
N THR A 262 14.17 0.33 8.76
CA THR A 262 14.57 0.39 7.34
C THR A 262 14.61 -1.02 6.77
N VAL A 263 14.10 -1.18 5.55
CA VAL A 263 14.14 -2.44 4.81
C VAL A 263 14.54 -2.14 3.37
N ALA A 264 15.66 -2.68 2.93
CA ALA A 264 16.08 -2.64 1.54
C ALA A 264 16.08 -4.05 0.96
N LEU A 265 15.33 -4.24 -0.12
CA LEU A 265 15.26 -5.51 -0.85
C LEU A 265 15.94 -5.33 -2.20
N ARG A 266 16.83 -6.25 -2.57
CA ARG A 266 17.46 -6.30 -3.89
C ARG A 266 17.39 -7.71 -4.46
N SER A 267 17.10 -7.83 -5.75
CA SER A 267 17.09 -9.10 -6.46
C SER A 267 17.43 -8.93 -7.93
N GLU A 268 18.49 -9.59 -8.40
CA GLU A 268 18.92 -9.53 -9.80
C GLU A 268 17.88 -10.14 -10.75
N ALA A 269 17.31 -11.28 -10.36
CA ALA A 269 16.28 -11.98 -11.13
C ALA A 269 14.86 -11.44 -10.85
N GLY A 270 14.71 -10.62 -9.82
CA GLY A 270 13.45 -10.11 -9.32
C GLY A 270 12.54 -11.14 -8.64
N ILE A 271 11.58 -10.63 -7.87
CA ILE A 271 10.54 -11.40 -7.18
C ILE A 271 9.23 -11.17 -7.91
N GLY A 272 8.68 -12.24 -8.50
CA GLY A 272 7.50 -12.14 -9.36
C GLY A 272 6.59 -13.36 -9.32
N PRO A 273 5.47 -13.32 -10.05
CA PRO A 273 4.47 -14.40 -10.10
C PRO A 273 5.07 -15.74 -10.52
N THR A 274 6.11 -15.74 -11.34
CA THR A 274 6.80 -16.96 -11.80
C THR A 274 7.48 -17.70 -10.66
N ARG A 275 8.08 -16.99 -9.69
CA ARG A 275 8.66 -17.58 -8.48
C ARG A 275 7.58 -18.08 -7.53
N LEU A 276 6.48 -17.35 -7.42
CA LEU A 276 5.35 -17.71 -6.55
C LEU A 276 4.48 -18.84 -7.15
N GLY A 277 4.45 -18.99 -8.47
CA GLY A 277 3.59 -19.94 -9.18
C GLY A 277 3.89 -21.40 -8.87
N GLY A 278 5.12 -21.73 -8.47
CA GLY A 278 5.46 -23.06 -7.95
C GLY A 278 4.63 -23.44 -6.73
N TYR A 279 4.40 -22.48 -5.82
CA TYR A 279 3.65 -22.69 -4.59
C TYR A 279 2.12 -22.68 -4.79
N ALA A 280 1.63 -22.11 -5.90
CA ALA A 280 0.23 -22.31 -6.28
C ALA A 280 -0.06 -23.80 -6.58
N VAL A 281 0.95 -24.57 -6.99
CA VAL A 281 0.84 -26.01 -7.29
C VAL A 281 1.22 -26.88 -6.08
N THR A 282 2.27 -26.50 -5.34
CA THR A 282 2.79 -27.31 -4.21
C THR A 282 2.19 -26.95 -2.85
N GLY A 283 1.42 -25.86 -2.75
CA GLY A 283 0.96 -25.29 -1.49
C GLY A 283 1.92 -24.20 -0.97
N VAL A 284 1.41 -23.32 -0.09
CA VAL A 284 2.20 -22.28 0.58
C VAL A 284 3.23 -22.94 1.50
N PRO A 285 4.51 -22.50 1.51
CA PRO A 285 5.53 -23.09 2.37
C PRO A 285 5.14 -22.90 3.83
N ALA A 286 5.24 -23.98 4.61
CA ALA A 286 4.92 -23.99 6.04
C ALA A 286 6.14 -23.60 6.90
N THR A 287 7.34 -23.59 6.32
CA THR A 287 8.61 -23.30 7.01
C THR A 287 9.50 -22.37 6.18
N VAL A 288 10.47 -21.72 6.84
CA VAL A 288 11.49 -20.90 6.15
C VAL A 288 12.31 -21.76 5.19
N ALA A 289 12.63 -22.99 5.59
CA ALA A 289 13.37 -23.93 4.75
C ALA A 289 12.63 -24.23 3.43
N GLU A 290 11.30 -24.38 3.48
CA GLU A 290 10.48 -24.56 2.27
C GLU A 290 10.35 -23.27 1.44
N ALA A 291 10.45 -22.10 2.07
CA ALA A 291 10.43 -20.80 1.41
C ALA A 291 11.80 -20.37 0.86
N ALA A 292 12.90 -21.00 1.29
CA ALA A 292 14.27 -20.62 0.92
C ALA A 292 14.51 -20.48 -0.61
N PRO A 293 13.92 -21.32 -1.50
CA PRO A 293 14.04 -21.12 -2.94
C PRO A 293 13.50 -19.76 -3.45
N LEU A 294 12.51 -19.18 -2.78
CA LEU A 294 11.98 -17.85 -3.12
C LEU A 294 13.03 -16.76 -2.91
N MET A 295 13.86 -16.93 -1.87
CA MET A 295 14.90 -15.99 -1.46
C MET A 295 16.22 -16.16 -2.23
N GLY A 296 16.32 -17.17 -3.10
CA GLY A 296 17.52 -17.41 -3.90
C GLY A 296 17.87 -16.21 -4.79
N GLY A 297 19.01 -15.57 -4.53
CA GLY A 297 19.44 -14.35 -5.23
C GLY A 297 18.68 -13.09 -4.83
N VAL A 298 18.05 -13.10 -3.65
CA VAL A 298 17.47 -11.93 -2.99
C VAL A 298 18.33 -11.59 -1.79
N THR A 299 18.71 -10.32 -1.66
CA THR A 299 19.30 -9.76 -0.44
C THR A 299 18.28 -8.83 0.21
N VAL A 300 18.19 -8.91 1.53
CA VAL A 300 17.29 -8.11 2.35
C VAL A 300 18.10 -7.53 3.51
N ASP A 301 18.29 -6.22 3.46
CA ASP A 301 18.99 -5.46 4.49
C ASP A 301 17.96 -4.80 5.40
N ILE A 302 18.03 -5.08 6.69
CA ILE A 302 17.08 -4.58 7.69
C ILE A 302 17.83 -3.83 8.77
N GLY A 303 17.40 -2.60 9.05
CA GLY A 303 17.89 -1.80 10.16
C GLY A 303 16.76 -1.49 11.12
N TRP A 304 17.04 -1.55 12.42
CA TRP A 304 16.13 -1.11 13.47
C TRP A 304 16.88 -0.21 14.45
N THR A 305 16.34 0.98 14.70
CA THR A 305 16.85 1.89 15.72
C THR A 305 15.70 2.32 16.62
N HIS A 306 15.76 1.96 17.90
CA HIS A 306 14.81 2.43 18.89
C HIS A 306 14.86 3.96 19.00
N GLY A 307 13.69 4.58 19.12
CA GLY A 307 13.54 6.02 19.31
C GLY A 307 12.26 6.33 20.08
N ASP A 308 12.39 7.09 21.15
CA ASP A 308 11.24 7.57 21.92
C ASP A 308 10.45 8.61 21.11
N ALA A 309 9.13 8.64 21.30
CA ALA A 309 8.32 9.74 20.80
C ALA A 309 8.76 11.06 21.48
N PRO A 310 8.87 12.18 20.74
CA PRO A 310 9.27 13.47 21.31
C PRO A 310 8.24 14.10 22.26
#